data_AF-A0A9P7APG4-F1
#
_entry.id   AF-A0A9P7APG4-F1
#
_cell.length_a   1.000
_cell.length_b   1.000
_cell.length_c   1.000
_cell.angle_alpha   90.00
_cell.angle_beta   90.00
_cell.angle_gamma   90.00
#
_symmetry.space_group_name_H-M   'P 1'
#
loop_
_entity.id
_entity.type
_entity.pdbx_description
1 polymer ?
#
loop_
_entity_poly.entity_id
_entity_poly.type
_entity_poly.pdbx_seq_one_letter_code
_entity_poly.pdbx_strand_id
1 'polypeptide(L)'
;MSKLASSTDGAEDQRVRADEQPAQKQTLGPLYLDVSDALHQLSDIDIFMSCVDIQDRIVPSLEEKASACTMAPTHLYYARVLQAYPNRGDFIGRRGGDINVFLEIAQGGAHTADRTVLDTTINLCVPNSRPCAPYLPEAFPNTVPEQLSHLLPYHVVTGRVNTDIEDLTITVISKLLSSPSSPSTQIIANCTLLACVMGGVQVDKKDIARIDKSSALPRLGESLLAQFQKALWAWDGGELDEDSTGVVRQAWNLLDVICRVLELAGYYNPSCYTMRNLDSLQSGSCTPEDTDWLVDYLDYICSDDHEVAYDILLLLGSMGSLIACMDSNMPPPLRHAALRATHSAREEIASIDAIDDARLWDMVSTKLSPAILLVLYYFFDYDRDLCYLELVPDLARNSDWHPHLSGDRHVDRCISMISEYCDRESPTGHALYIAGILLRIAAEQTLVTSLESVTEQQWWDVMRCAWYYVPYAIRRTRDFELLALVDGTKKYMQVTSKSGLKNLIRDVDHVLNMGLEMGPEMQGLEQAEGTTIAVMEWRTTASSMLEGFD
;
A
#
# COMPACT_ATOMS: atom_id res chain seq x y z
N MET A 1 20.31 -17.40 86.28
CA MET A 1 21.45 -16.72 85.62
C MET A 1 22.40 -17.78 85.12
N SER A 2 22.55 -17.85 83.79
CA SER A 2 23.62 -18.50 83.01
C SER A 2 24.17 -19.88 83.43
N LYS A 3 23.98 -20.83 82.48
CA LYS A 3 24.78 -22.04 82.17
C LYS A 3 24.62 -23.28 83.07
N LEU A 4 23.98 -24.29 82.48
CA LEU A 4 24.22 -25.74 82.62
C LEU A 4 23.83 -26.35 81.26
N ALA A 5 24.75 -27.04 80.57
CA ALA A 5 24.94 -28.51 80.57
C ALA A 5 23.77 -29.23 79.85
N SER A 6 23.88 -30.31 79.10
CA SER A 6 24.87 -31.34 78.77
C SER A 6 24.23 -32.16 77.63
N SER A 7 24.96 -32.85 76.76
CA SER A 7 25.16 -34.31 76.85
C SER A 7 24.86 -34.91 75.49
N THR A 8 25.73 -35.81 75.09
CA THR A 8 25.68 -36.70 73.93
C THR A 8 24.75 -37.91 74.15
N ASP A 9 24.53 -38.61 73.03
CA ASP A 9 24.06 -39.98 72.83
C ASP A 9 22.55 -40.28 72.72
N GLY A 10 22.22 -40.99 71.63
CA GLY A 10 20.96 -41.70 71.45
C GLY A 10 20.58 -41.93 69.99
N ALA A 11 20.99 -43.07 69.44
CA ALA A 11 20.64 -43.56 68.12
C ALA A 11 19.20 -44.10 68.05
N GLU A 12 18.49 -43.86 66.94
CA GLU A 12 17.35 -44.64 66.42
C GLU A 12 17.10 -44.19 64.97
N ASP A 13 17.60 -44.93 63.97
CA ASP A 13 16.88 -45.99 63.24
C ASP A 13 15.65 -45.49 62.47
N GLN A 14 15.88 -45.01 61.24
CA GLN A 14 14.88 -45.09 60.16
C GLN A 14 15.56 -45.50 58.86
N ARG A 15 15.38 -46.79 58.54
CA ARG A 15 15.53 -47.38 57.20
C ARG A 15 14.85 -46.51 56.14
N VAL A 16 15.63 -45.98 55.22
CA VAL A 16 15.15 -45.60 53.88
C VAL A 16 15.95 -46.40 52.86
N ARG A 17 15.21 -47.09 52.00
CA ARG A 17 15.68 -47.96 50.92
C ARG A 17 16.61 -47.17 50.00
N ALA A 18 17.76 -47.75 49.71
CA ALA A 18 18.49 -47.48 48.49
C ALA A 18 17.71 -48.15 47.35
N ASP A 19 16.80 -47.40 46.72
CA ASP A 19 16.35 -47.73 45.37
C ASP A 19 17.36 -47.11 44.40
N GLU A 20 17.94 -47.97 43.59
CA GLU A 20 18.76 -47.64 42.44
C GLU A 20 18.03 -46.61 41.57
N GLN A 21 18.60 -45.42 41.42
CA GLN A 21 18.19 -44.52 40.34
C GLN A 21 18.61 -45.19 39.02
N PRO A 22 17.67 -45.48 38.10
CA PRO A 22 18.05 -45.87 36.76
C PRO A 22 18.73 -44.66 36.13
N ALA A 23 19.93 -44.90 35.58
CA ALA A 23 20.59 -43.95 34.69
C ALA A 23 19.55 -43.40 33.71
N GLN A 24 19.30 -42.09 33.76
CA GLN A 24 18.54 -41.39 32.73
C GLN A 24 19.28 -41.62 31.41
N LYS A 25 18.84 -42.63 30.66
CA LYS A 25 19.03 -42.67 29.21
C LYS A 25 18.50 -41.34 28.71
N GLN A 26 19.39 -40.46 28.29
CA GLN A 26 19.06 -39.47 27.28
C GLN A 26 18.50 -40.28 26.10
N THR A 27 17.19 -40.30 26.00
CA THR A 27 16.50 -40.74 24.79
C THR A 27 16.93 -39.75 23.72
N LEU A 28 17.93 -40.14 22.93
CA LEU A 28 18.01 -39.70 21.55
C LEU A 28 16.60 -39.86 20.98
N GLY A 29 15.91 -38.75 20.75
CA GLY A 29 14.65 -38.76 20.00
C GLY A 29 14.87 -39.50 18.68
N PRO A 30 13.83 -40.14 18.12
CA PRO A 30 14.00 -40.98 16.95
C PRO A 30 14.59 -40.15 15.81
N LEU A 31 15.86 -40.39 15.50
CA LEU A 31 16.62 -39.72 14.45
C LEU A 31 16.16 -40.15 13.04
N TYR A 32 15.10 -40.97 12.97
CA TYR A 32 14.38 -41.40 11.80
C TYR A 32 12.90 -41.45 12.18
N LEU A 33 12.18 -40.36 11.96
CA LEU A 33 10.73 -40.45 11.82
C LEU A 33 10.51 -41.19 10.50
N ASP A 34 9.93 -42.39 10.52
CA ASP A 34 9.55 -43.06 9.29
C ASP A 34 8.41 -42.25 8.65
N VAL A 35 8.77 -41.40 7.69
CA VAL A 35 7.84 -40.52 7.00
C VAL A 35 6.75 -41.32 6.29
N SER A 36 7.05 -42.56 5.85
CA SER A 36 6.02 -43.42 5.26
C SER A 36 5.00 -43.87 6.29
N ASP A 37 5.41 -44.25 7.50
CA ASP A 37 4.47 -44.62 8.57
C ASP A 37 3.70 -43.42 9.10
N ALA A 38 4.34 -42.24 9.21
CA ALA A 38 3.68 -41.00 9.64
C ALA A 38 2.67 -40.50 8.59
N LEU A 39 3.03 -40.56 7.30
CA LEU A 39 2.08 -40.29 6.21
C LEU A 39 0.98 -41.36 6.17
N HIS A 40 1.28 -42.61 6.48
CA HIS A 40 0.28 -43.67 6.50
C HIS A 40 -0.73 -43.49 7.66
N GLN A 41 -0.24 -43.09 8.84
CA GLN A 41 -1.07 -42.72 9.99
C GLN A 41 -1.89 -41.45 9.72
N LEU A 42 -1.34 -40.46 9.01
CA LEU A 42 -2.09 -39.26 8.60
C LEU A 42 -3.07 -39.55 7.45
N SER A 43 -2.79 -40.53 6.60
CA SER A 43 -3.68 -41.03 5.54
C SER A 43 -4.77 -41.95 6.07
N ASP A 44 -4.71 -42.34 7.35
CA ASP A 44 -5.80 -43.01 8.02
C ASP A 44 -6.98 -42.01 8.05
N ILE A 45 -7.88 -42.20 7.08
CA ILE A 45 -9.06 -41.36 6.83
C ILE A 45 -9.80 -41.11 8.14
N ASP A 46 -9.81 -42.06 9.07
CA ASP A 46 -10.50 -41.91 10.36
C ASP A 46 -9.89 -40.79 11.24
N ILE A 47 -8.58 -40.52 11.18
CA ILE A 47 -7.94 -39.44 11.95
C ILE A 47 -8.26 -38.08 11.34
N PHE A 48 -8.12 -37.94 10.03
CA PHE A 48 -8.46 -36.70 9.33
C PHE A 48 -9.97 -36.40 9.41
N MET A 49 -10.82 -37.40 9.14
CA MET A 49 -12.28 -37.28 9.25
C MET A 49 -12.74 -37.07 10.69
N SER A 50 -11.99 -37.49 11.72
CA SER A 50 -12.33 -37.14 13.11
C SER A 50 -12.22 -35.64 13.43
N CYS A 51 -11.50 -34.87 12.58
CA CYS A 51 -11.37 -33.42 12.70
C CYS A 51 -12.47 -32.64 11.93
N VAL A 52 -13.31 -33.35 11.18
CA VAL A 52 -14.32 -32.80 10.28
C VAL A 52 -15.70 -33.32 10.69
N ASP A 53 -16.74 -32.46 10.66
CA ASP A 53 -18.10 -32.86 11.02
C ASP A 53 -18.85 -33.54 9.84
N ILE A 54 -20.10 -33.97 10.09
CA ILE A 54 -20.96 -34.67 9.11
C ILE A 54 -21.31 -33.78 7.90
N GLN A 55 -21.04 -32.48 7.96
CA GLN A 55 -21.23 -31.52 6.86
C GLN A 55 -19.92 -31.10 6.20
N ASP A 56 -18.85 -31.87 6.41
CA ASP A 56 -17.53 -31.60 5.87
C ASP A 56 -16.93 -30.26 6.34
N ARG A 57 -17.35 -29.78 7.52
CA ARG A 57 -16.81 -28.57 8.15
C ARG A 57 -15.89 -28.94 9.29
N ILE A 58 -14.76 -28.25 9.38
CA ILE A 58 -13.90 -28.35 10.56
C ILE A 58 -14.71 -27.94 11.79
N VAL A 59 -14.81 -28.84 12.77
CA VAL A 59 -15.46 -28.51 14.04
C VAL A 59 -14.64 -27.38 14.66
N PRO A 60 -15.21 -26.23 15.06
CA PRO A 60 -14.43 -25.10 15.58
C PRO A 60 -13.52 -25.46 16.78
N SER A 61 -13.92 -26.44 17.58
CA SER A 61 -13.11 -26.96 18.70
C SER A 61 -11.92 -27.85 18.28
N LEU A 62 -11.83 -28.19 17.00
CA LEU A 62 -10.79 -29.03 16.40
C LEU A 62 -10.00 -28.28 15.31
N GLU A 63 -10.21 -26.99 15.11
CA GLU A 63 -9.57 -26.18 14.07
C GLU A 63 -8.04 -26.22 14.13
N GLU A 64 -7.47 -26.11 15.33
CA GLU A 64 -6.03 -26.22 15.56
C GLU A 64 -5.50 -27.62 15.20
N LYS A 65 -6.28 -28.68 15.50
CA LYS A 65 -5.91 -30.07 15.17
C LYS A 65 -6.04 -30.37 13.69
N ALA A 66 -7.10 -29.88 13.03
CA ALA A 66 -7.31 -30.01 11.59
C ALA A 66 -6.21 -29.28 10.80
N SER A 67 -5.85 -28.07 11.23
CA SER A 67 -4.72 -27.31 10.69
C SER A 67 -3.41 -28.08 10.87
N ALA A 68 -3.14 -28.60 12.07
CA ALA A 68 -1.97 -29.44 12.31
C ALA A 68 -1.95 -30.71 11.44
N CYS A 69 -3.09 -31.37 11.24
CA CYS A 69 -3.23 -32.56 10.39
C CYS A 69 -3.09 -32.25 8.90
N THR A 70 -3.30 -31.00 8.47
CA THR A 70 -3.10 -30.56 7.07
C THR A 70 -1.66 -30.08 6.84
N MET A 71 -1.06 -29.42 7.83
CA MET A 71 0.34 -28.98 7.80
C MET A 71 1.32 -30.15 7.93
N ALA A 72 1.01 -31.16 8.76
CA ALA A 72 1.92 -32.26 9.03
C ALA A 72 2.27 -33.09 7.77
N PRO A 73 1.33 -33.53 6.91
CA PRO A 73 1.64 -34.23 5.66
C PRO A 73 2.54 -33.40 4.77
N THR A 74 2.31 -32.08 4.72
CA THR A 74 3.06 -31.18 3.86
C THR A 74 4.49 -30.98 4.38
N HIS A 75 4.67 -30.77 5.69
CA HIS A 75 5.99 -30.71 6.32
C HIS A 75 6.75 -32.05 6.21
N LEU A 76 6.06 -33.17 6.38
CA LEU A 76 6.64 -34.51 6.26
C LEU A 76 7.05 -34.81 4.81
N TYR A 77 6.20 -34.45 3.86
CA TYR A 77 6.48 -34.54 2.43
C TYR A 77 7.71 -33.71 2.06
N TYR A 78 7.78 -32.44 2.49
CA TYR A 78 8.93 -31.58 2.20
C TYR A 78 10.21 -32.01 2.91
N ALA A 79 10.12 -32.44 4.16
CA ALA A 79 11.27 -33.00 4.88
C ALA A 79 11.85 -34.20 4.10
N ARG A 80 10.99 -35.07 3.56
CA ARG A 80 11.40 -36.21 2.74
C ARG A 80 12.01 -35.79 1.40
N VAL A 81 11.42 -34.83 0.70
CA VAL A 81 11.96 -34.29 -0.57
C VAL A 81 13.34 -33.68 -0.35
N LEU A 82 13.49 -32.85 0.69
CA LEU A 82 14.76 -32.21 1.05
C LEU A 82 15.84 -33.23 1.49
N GLN A 83 15.44 -34.31 2.18
CA GLN A 83 16.35 -35.37 2.61
C GLN A 83 16.76 -36.31 1.46
N ALA A 84 15.84 -36.63 0.55
CA ALA A 84 16.08 -37.63 -0.48
C ALA A 84 17.06 -37.16 -1.58
N TYR A 85 17.03 -35.87 -1.95
CA TYR A 85 17.83 -35.36 -3.08
C TYR A 85 18.27 -33.90 -2.87
N PRO A 86 19.35 -33.64 -2.11
CA PRO A 86 19.75 -32.28 -1.73
C PRO A 86 20.17 -31.36 -2.89
N ASN A 87 20.43 -31.90 -4.08
CA ASN A 87 21.07 -31.16 -5.19
C ASN A 87 20.34 -31.25 -6.56
N ARG A 88 19.14 -31.86 -6.65
CA ARG A 88 18.51 -32.06 -7.97
C ARG A 88 17.08 -31.54 -8.17
N GLY A 89 16.26 -31.30 -7.16
CA GLY A 89 14.89 -30.76 -7.33
C GLY A 89 13.91 -31.63 -8.16
N ASP A 90 14.41 -32.59 -8.95
CA ASP A 90 13.64 -33.44 -9.83
C ASP A 90 12.92 -34.54 -9.04
N PHE A 91 11.60 -34.49 -9.15
CA PHE A 91 10.73 -35.57 -8.74
C PHE A 91 10.80 -36.70 -9.77
N ILE A 92 11.43 -37.82 -9.41
CA ILE A 92 11.16 -39.10 -10.06
C ILE A 92 10.12 -39.85 -9.23
N GLY A 93 8.99 -39.22 -8.93
CA GLY A 93 7.84 -39.94 -8.40
C GLY A 93 7.13 -40.65 -9.55
N ARG A 94 7.72 -41.75 -9.99
CA ARG A 94 7.06 -42.76 -10.83
C ARG A 94 6.27 -43.78 -10.01
N ARG A 95 6.06 -43.55 -8.70
CA ARG A 95 5.10 -44.33 -7.91
C ARG A 95 3.95 -43.41 -7.55
N GLY A 96 2.81 -43.62 -8.21
CA GLY A 96 1.58 -42.85 -8.01
C GLY A 96 0.98 -42.92 -6.59
N GLY A 97 1.56 -43.66 -5.65
CA GLY A 97 1.04 -43.81 -4.29
C GLY A 97 0.94 -42.50 -3.52
N ASP A 98 1.97 -41.67 -3.51
CA ASP A 98 1.99 -40.45 -2.68
C ASP A 98 1.09 -39.35 -3.24
N ILE A 99 1.03 -39.20 -4.57
CA ILE A 99 0.10 -38.26 -5.23
C ILE A 99 -1.35 -38.72 -5.06
N ASN A 100 -1.60 -40.04 -5.09
CA ASN A 100 -2.94 -40.57 -4.87
C ASN A 100 -3.44 -40.26 -3.46
N VAL A 101 -2.58 -40.20 -2.44
CA VAL A 101 -3.00 -39.78 -1.09
C VAL A 101 -3.50 -38.33 -1.08
N PHE A 102 -2.80 -37.39 -1.74
CA PHE A 102 -3.27 -36.00 -1.84
C PHE A 102 -4.53 -35.87 -2.70
N LEU A 103 -4.63 -36.64 -3.80
CA LEU A 103 -5.82 -36.66 -4.65
C LEU A 103 -7.02 -37.32 -3.96
N GLU A 104 -6.82 -38.36 -3.14
CA GLU A 104 -7.86 -39.02 -2.35
C GLU A 104 -8.36 -38.09 -1.22
N ILE A 105 -7.47 -37.34 -0.56
CA ILE A 105 -7.85 -36.29 0.40
C ILE A 105 -8.68 -35.18 -0.31
N ALA A 106 -8.31 -34.79 -1.53
CA ALA A 106 -9.05 -33.77 -2.29
C ALA A 106 -10.38 -34.25 -2.87
N GLN A 107 -10.48 -35.53 -3.22
CA GLN A 107 -11.71 -36.14 -3.74
C GLN A 107 -12.67 -36.58 -2.62
N GLY A 108 -12.18 -36.72 -1.38
CA GLY A 108 -12.88 -37.29 -0.23
C GLY A 108 -13.93 -36.40 0.45
N GLY A 109 -14.09 -35.12 0.08
CA GLY A 109 -15.22 -34.29 0.50
C GLY A 109 -14.85 -33.11 1.42
N ALA A 110 -14.50 -31.97 0.82
CA ALA A 110 -14.58 -30.67 1.50
C ALA A 110 -15.16 -29.63 0.54
N HIS A 111 -16.33 -29.10 0.88
CA HIS A 111 -17.04 -28.05 0.12
C HIS A 111 -16.91 -26.65 0.78
N THR A 112 -15.71 -26.28 1.23
CA THR A 112 -15.37 -24.96 1.80
C THR A 112 -13.88 -24.61 1.56
N ALA A 113 -13.43 -23.44 2.04
CA ALA A 113 -12.13 -22.78 1.80
C ALA A 113 -10.87 -23.67 1.82
N ASP A 114 -10.92 -24.82 2.49
CA ASP A 114 -9.85 -25.82 2.51
C ASP A 114 -9.62 -26.47 1.15
N ARG A 115 -10.64 -26.53 0.28
CA ARG A 115 -10.47 -26.98 -1.11
C ARG A 115 -9.58 -26.01 -1.89
N THR A 116 -9.62 -24.71 -1.62
CA THR A 116 -8.73 -23.75 -2.28
C THR A 116 -7.30 -23.89 -1.78
N VAL A 117 -7.08 -24.10 -0.48
CA VAL A 117 -5.74 -24.38 0.09
C VAL A 117 -5.19 -25.69 -0.46
N LEU A 118 -6.01 -26.73 -0.49
CA LEU A 118 -5.65 -28.06 -0.96
C LEU A 118 -5.46 -28.09 -2.48
N ASP A 119 -6.34 -27.47 -3.27
CA ASP A 119 -6.18 -27.34 -4.73
C ASP A 119 -4.95 -26.49 -5.05
N THR A 120 -4.69 -25.41 -4.30
CA THR A 120 -3.45 -24.62 -4.42
C THR A 120 -2.23 -25.45 -4.06
N THR A 121 -2.26 -26.18 -2.94
CA THR A 121 -1.18 -27.08 -2.50
C THR A 121 -0.94 -28.20 -3.51
N ILE A 122 -2.00 -28.77 -4.10
CA ILE A 122 -1.92 -29.81 -5.12
C ILE A 122 -1.36 -29.24 -6.42
N ASN A 123 -1.81 -28.07 -6.85
CA ASN A 123 -1.28 -27.39 -8.04
C ASN A 123 0.20 -27.00 -7.84
N LEU A 124 0.58 -26.60 -6.62
CA LEU A 124 1.98 -26.33 -6.27
C LEU A 124 2.82 -27.62 -6.20
N CYS A 125 2.23 -28.76 -5.83
CA CYS A 125 2.91 -30.06 -5.72
C CYS A 125 2.99 -30.85 -7.04
N VAL A 126 2.06 -30.63 -7.98
CA VAL A 126 1.93 -31.39 -9.23
C VAL A 126 2.14 -30.46 -10.45
N PRO A 127 3.36 -30.35 -10.98
CA PRO A 127 3.73 -29.34 -12.00
C PRO A 127 3.08 -29.51 -13.40
N ASN A 128 2.10 -30.41 -13.56
CA ASN A 128 1.44 -30.70 -14.84
C ASN A 128 -0.09 -30.89 -14.73
N SER A 129 -0.73 -30.60 -13.59
CA SER A 129 -2.19 -30.40 -13.59
C SER A 129 -2.49 -29.14 -14.40
N ARG A 130 -3.58 -29.16 -15.19
CA ARG A 130 -3.96 -28.04 -16.07
C ARG A 130 -3.85 -26.70 -15.32
N PRO A 131 -3.31 -25.63 -15.94
CA PRO A 131 -3.23 -24.32 -15.30
C PRO A 131 -4.64 -23.78 -15.14
N CYS A 132 -5.24 -24.02 -13.98
CA CYS A 132 -6.23 -23.09 -13.47
C CYS A 132 -5.42 -21.87 -13.06
N ALA A 133 -5.55 -20.77 -13.81
CA ALA A 133 -5.04 -19.47 -13.38
C ALA A 133 -5.44 -19.29 -11.91
N PRO A 134 -4.50 -18.94 -11.00
CA PRO A 134 -4.82 -18.76 -9.59
C PRO A 134 -5.62 -17.46 -9.46
N TYR A 135 -6.90 -17.49 -9.81
CA TYR A 135 -7.85 -16.51 -9.32
C TYR A 135 -7.97 -16.78 -7.83
N LEU A 136 -7.12 -16.11 -7.05
CA LEU A 136 -7.32 -15.89 -5.62
C LEU A 136 -8.66 -15.16 -5.49
N PRO A 137 -9.72 -15.76 -4.93
CA PRO A 137 -10.93 -15.03 -4.63
C PRO A 137 -10.59 -13.82 -3.74
N GLU A 138 -11.23 -12.67 -3.97
CA GLU A 138 -11.00 -11.44 -3.20
C GLU A 138 -11.19 -11.67 -1.69
N ALA A 139 -12.09 -12.59 -1.31
CA ALA A 139 -12.39 -12.94 0.07
C ALA A 139 -11.85 -14.34 0.44
N PHE A 140 -10.63 -14.39 0.99
CA PHE A 140 -10.16 -15.56 1.75
C PHE A 140 -10.51 -15.41 3.23
N PRO A 141 -10.80 -16.52 3.93
CA PRO A 141 -10.64 -16.56 5.38
C PRO A 141 -9.18 -16.27 5.74
N ASN A 142 -8.94 -15.52 6.81
CA ASN A 142 -7.59 -15.12 7.27
C ASN A 142 -6.65 -16.31 7.56
N THR A 143 -7.19 -17.51 7.74
CA THR A 143 -6.44 -18.75 8.00
C THR A 143 -5.71 -19.28 6.75
N VAL A 144 -6.20 -18.97 5.55
CA VAL A 144 -5.63 -19.49 4.28
C VAL A 144 -4.27 -18.86 3.96
N PRO A 145 -4.10 -17.53 3.99
CA PRO A 145 -2.78 -16.92 3.79
C PRO A 145 -1.75 -17.42 4.80
N GLU A 146 -2.14 -17.63 6.06
CA GLU A 146 -1.23 -18.14 7.10
C GLU A 146 -0.71 -19.53 6.73
N GLN A 147 -1.60 -20.45 6.35
CA GLN A 147 -1.21 -21.79 5.90
C GLN A 147 -0.30 -21.72 4.66
N LEU A 148 -0.64 -20.89 3.66
CA LEU A 148 0.20 -20.71 2.47
C LEU A 148 1.60 -20.18 2.81
N SER A 149 1.73 -19.30 3.83
CA SER A 149 3.03 -18.81 4.30
C SER A 149 3.96 -19.94 4.78
N HIS A 150 3.42 -21.04 5.29
CA HIS A 150 4.20 -22.20 5.71
C HIS A 150 4.68 -23.05 4.52
N LEU A 151 3.93 -23.06 3.42
CA LEU A 151 4.15 -23.95 2.28
C LEU A 151 5.02 -23.34 1.19
N LEU A 152 4.76 -22.07 0.86
CA LEU A 152 5.42 -21.35 -0.23
C LEU A 152 6.96 -21.36 -0.13
N PRO A 153 7.60 -21.17 1.06
CA PRO A 153 9.06 -21.22 1.15
C PRO A 153 9.66 -22.52 0.60
N TYR A 154 8.98 -23.65 0.75
CA TYR A 154 9.47 -24.93 0.22
C TYR A 154 9.38 -25.01 -1.31
N HIS A 155 8.31 -24.48 -1.89
CA HIS A 155 8.17 -24.41 -3.35
C HIS A 155 9.22 -23.49 -3.97
N VAL A 156 9.48 -22.35 -3.33
CA VAL A 156 10.50 -21.41 -3.80
C VAL A 156 11.91 -22.00 -3.71
N VAL A 157 12.25 -22.63 -2.57
CA VAL A 157 13.58 -23.24 -2.38
C VAL A 157 13.84 -24.42 -3.31
N THR A 158 12.81 -25.19 -3.68
CA THR A 158 12.98 -26.36 -4.55
C THR A 158 13.15 -26.00 -6.03
N GLY A 159 13.16 -24.71 -6.38
CA GLY A 159 13.34 -24.22 -7.75
C GLY A 159 12.15 -24.49 -8.65
N ARG A 160 10.97 -24.75 -8.08
CA ARG A 160 9.71 -25.00 -8.81
C ARG A 160 8.85 -23.75 -8.86
N VAL A 161 9.48 -22.66 -9.23
CA VAL A 161 8.84 -21.35 -9.26
C VAL A 161 8.65 -20.99 -10.72
N ASN A 162 7.40 -20.88 -11.15
CA ASN A 162 7.03 -20.13 -12.35
C ASN A 162 6.51 -18.76 -11.93
N THR A 163 6.30 -17.87 -12.90
CA THR A 163 5.77 -16.52 -12.68
C THR A 163 4.46 -16.53 -11.88
N ASP A 164 3.57 -17.49 -12.13
CA ASP A 164 2.30 -17.60 -11.41
C ASP A 164 2.48 -17.87 -9.90
N ILE A 165 3.49 -18.69 -9.55
CA ILE A 165 3.82 -18.98 -8.15
C ILE A 165 4.48 -17.76 -7.51
N GLU A 166 5.30 -16.99 -8.24
CA GLU A 166 5.87 -15.74 -7.72
C GLU A 166 4.79 -14.71 -7.41
N ASP A 167 3.86 -14.50 -8.34
CA ASP A 167 2.75 -13.56 -8.17
C ASP A 167 1.84 -13.96 -7.01
N LEU A 168 1.52 -15.26 -6.89
CA LEU A 168 0.80 -15.82 -5.75
C LEU A 168 1.57 -15.56 -4.44
N THR A 169 2.89 -15.76 -4.47
CA THR A 169 3.75 -15.60 -3.30
C THR A 169 3.79 -14.15 -2.84
N ILE A 170 3.97 -13.20 -3.75
CA ILE A 170 3.94 -11.75 -3.48
C ILE A 170 2.56 -11.36 -2.93
N THR A 171 1.48 -11.85 -3.52
CA THR A 171 0.11 -11.55 -3.09
C THR A 171 -0.16 -12.07 -1.68
N VAL A 172 0.25 -13.31 -1.38
CA VAL A 172 0.08 -13.91 -0.04
C VAL A 172 0.87 -13.13 1.00
N ILE A 173 2.12 -12.80 0.73
CA ILE A 173 2.93 -12.00 1.67
C ILE A 173 2.30 -10.62 1.89
N SER A 174 1.92 -9.93 0.81
CA SER A 174 1.34 -8.58 0.89
C SER A 174 0.05 -8.58 1.73
N LYS A 175 -0.83 -9.57 1.52
CA LYS A 175 -2.06 -9.72 2.33
C LYS A 175 -1.77 -10.02 3.80
N LEU A 176 -0.80 -10.90 4.09
CA LEU A 176 -0.43 -11.24 5.46
C LEU A 176 0.15 -10.07 6.24
N LEU A 177 0.99 -9.26 5.59
CA LEU A 177 1.64 -8.11 6.21
C LEU A 177 0.73 -6.89 6.28
N SER A 178 -0.28 -6.80 5.41
CA SER A 178 -1.28 -5.70 5.40
C SER A 178 -2.49 -5.99 6.29
N SER A 179 -2.53 -7.14 6.96
CA SER A 179 -3.67 -7.50 7.82
C SER A 179 -3.81 -6.49 8.96
N PRO A 180 -5.02 -5.99 9.27
CA PRO A 180 -5.25 -5.04 10.37
C PRO A 180 -4.93 -5.63 11.75
N SER A 181 -4.90 -6.96 11.86
CA SER A 181 -4.35 -7.64 13.03
C SER A 181 -2.83 -7.80 12.86
N SER A 182 -2.05 -7.39 13.85
CA SER A 182 -0.60 -7.61 13.86
C SER A 182 -0.29 -9.08 13.58
N PRO A 183 0.46 -9.40 12.51
CA PRO A 183 0.77 -10.78 12.17
C PRO A 183 1.59 -11.43 13.28
N SER A 184 1.41 -12.74 13.47
CA SER A 184 2.22 -13.48 14.44
C SER A 184 3.70 -13.45 14.04
N THR A 185 4.60 -13.55 15.02
CA THR A 185 6.06 -13.61 14.77
C THR A 185 6.42 -14.75 13.82
N GLN A 186 5.64 -15.83 13.82
CA GLN A 186 5.80 -16.96 12.91
C GLN A 186 5.43 -16.60 11.47
N ILE A 187 4.33 -15.88 11.25
CA ILE A 187 3.94 -15.36 9.92
C ILE A 187 5.03 -14.42 9.39
N ILE A 188 5.51 -13.50 10.23
CA ILE A 188 6.58 -12.56 9.85
C ILE A 188 7.83 -13.35 9.47
N ALA A 189 8.24 -14.36 10.25
CA ALA A 189 9.40 -15.20 9.95
C ALA A 189 9.24 -16.02 8.67
N ASN A 190 8.05 -16.56 8.40
CA ASN A 190 7.75 -17.25 7.14
C ASN A 190 7.82 -16.29 5.94
N CYS A 191 7.25 -15.08 6.04
CA CYS A 191 7.30 -14.06 4.98
C CYS A 191 8.72 -13.56 4.75
N THR A 192 9.50 -13.36 5.81
CA THR A 192 10.92 -12.97 5.74
C THR A 192 11.73 -14.04 5.01
N LEU A 193 11.53 -15.30 5.38
CA LEU A 193 12.19 -16.43 4.75
C LEU A 193 11.86 -16.49 3.26
N LEU A 194 10.59 -16.32 2.91
CA LEU A 194 10.11 -16.35 1.54
C LEU A 194 10.75 -15.22 0.71
N ALA A 195 10.76 -13.99 1.25
CA ALA A 195 11.44 -12.85 0.64
C ALA A 195 12.95 -13.08 0.49
N CYS A 196 13.62 -13.71 1.47
CA CYS A 196 15.01 -14.12 1.37
C CYS A 196 15.23 -15.05 0.18
N VAL A 197 14.45 -16.12 0.06
CA VAL A 197 14.63 -17.10 -1.00
C VAL A 197 14.34 -16.47 -2.37
N MET A 198 13.27 -15.67 -2.49
CA MET A 198 12.95 -14.97 -3.74
C MET A 198 14.02 -13.94 -4.12
N GLY A 199 14.63 -13.25 -3.15
CA GLY A 199 15.77 -12.35 -3.37
C GLY A 199 17.10 -13.05 -3.64
N GLY A 200 17.12 -14.39 -3.75
CA GLY A 200 18.32 -15.18 -4.00
C GLY A 200 19.27 -15.27 -2.80
N VAL A 201 18.80 -14.96 -1.58
CA VAL A 201 19.56 -15.14 -0.34
C VAL A 201 19.74 -16.64 -0.08
N GLN A 202 20.98 -17.06 0.18
CA GLN A 202 21.27 -18.42 0.61
C GLN A 202 20.77 -18.65 2.04
N VAL A 203 19.68 -19.40 2.19
CA VAL A 203 19.11 -19.77 3.48
C VAL A 203 19.58 -21.16 3.91
N ASP A 204 19.94 -21.34 5.18
CA ASP A 204 20.18 -22.68 5.74
C ASP A 204 18.92 -23.55 5.61
N LYS A 205 19.08 -24.72 4.97
CA LYS A 205 18.01 -25.73 4.82
C LYS A 205 17.37 -26.11 6.16
N LYS A 206 18.12 -26.01 7.26
CA LYS A 206 17.62 -26.25 8.62
C LYS A 206 16.60 -25.20 9.06
N ASP A 207 16.72 -23.96 8.62
CA ASP A 207 15.76 -22.90 8.95
C ASP A 207 14.47 -23.05 8.17
N ILE A 208 14.56 -23.53 6.93
CA ILE A 208 13.39 -23.83 6.10
C ILE A 208 12.58 -24.98 6.73
N ALA A 209 13.27 -26.04 7.18
CA ALA A 209 12.65 -27.22 7.79
C ALA A 209 12.13 -27.01 9.22
N ARG A 210 12.43 -25.88 9.88
CA ARG A 210 11.92 -25.60 11.22
C ARG A 210 10.43 -25.25 11.21
N ILE A 211 9.71 -25.82 12.16
CA ILE A 211 8.31 -25.48 12.42
C ILE A 211 8.26 -24.05 12.98
N ASP A 212 8.99 -23.79 14.06
CA ASP A 212 9.16 -22.44 14.62
C ASP A 212 10.36 -21.74 13.98
N LYS A 213 10.08 -20.68 13.22
CA LYS A 213 11.09 -19.87 12.52
C LYS A 213 11.39 -18.56 13.21
N SER A 214 10.68 -18.23 14.30
CA SER A 214 10.84 -16.96 15.01
C SER A 214 12.29 -16.71 15.47
N SER A 215 12.97 -17.76 15.93
CA SER A 215 14.37 -17.70 16.35
C SER A 215 15.37 -17.38 15.22
N ALA A 216 14.99 -17.58 13.95
CA ALA A 216 15.82 -17.28 12.78
C ALA A 216 15.58 -15.88 12.22
N LEU A 217 14.49 -15.22 12.63
CA LEU A 217 14.06 -13.92 12.12
C LEU A 217 15.17 -12.84 12.12
N PRO A 218 15.97 -12.64 13.20
CA PRO A 218 17.08 -11.68 13.17
C PRO A 218 18.06 -11.90 12.03
N ARG A 219 18.52 -13.15 11.88
CA ARG A 219 19.51 -13.52 10.88
C ARG A 219 18.94 -13.42 9.47
N LEU A 220 17.67 -13.77 9.29
CA LEU A 220 16.98 -13.65 8.00
C LEU A 220 16.83 -12.17 7.60
N GLY A 221 16.42 -11.31 8.53
CA GLY A 221 16.32 -9.86 8.31
C GLY A 221 17.65 -9.23 7.90
N GLU A 222 18.73 -9.55 8.62
CA GLU A 222 20.08 -9.08 8.27
C GLU A 222 20.54 -9.56 6.88
N SER A 223 20.27 -10.84 6.55
CA SER A 223 20.67 -11.42 5.26
C SER A 223 19.89 -10.82 4.09
N LEU A 224 18.59 -10.56 4.30
CA LEU A 224 17.71 -9.92 3.35
C LEU A 224 18.14 -8.49 3.07
N LEU A 225 18.43 -7.72 4.13
CA LEU A 225 18.92 -6.36 4.02
C LEU A 225 20.27 -6.29 3.28
N ALA A 226 21.20 -7.19 3.60
CA ALA A 226 22.50 -7.23 2.92
C ALA A 226 22.37 -7.56 1.43
N GLN A 227 21.47 -8.47 1.07
CA GLN A 227 21.21 -8.81 -0.33
C GLN A 227 20.50 -7.69 -1.08
N PHE A 228 19.56 -7.00 -0.43
CA PHE A 228 18.92 -5.82 -0.97
C PHE A 228 19.93 -4.70 -1.25
N GLN A 229 20.80 -4.40 -0.28
CA GLN A 229 21.90 -3.45 -0.45
C GLN A 229 22.79 -3.87 -1.63
N LYS A 230 23.17 -5.15 -1.72
CA LYS A 230 23.98 -5.66 -2.84
C LYS A 230 23.29 -5.48 -4.19
N ALA A 231 21.98 -5.72 -4.27
CA ALA A 231 21.20 -5.54 -5.50
C ALA A 231 21.16 -4.05 -5.91
N LEU A 232 20.94 -3.15 -4.95
CA LEU A 232 21.01 -1.70 -5.17
C LEU A 232 22.38 -1.26 -5.70
N TRP A 233 23.47 -1.70 -5.07
CA TRP A 233 24.83 -1.32 -5.48
C TRP A 233 25.27 -1.92 -6.82
N ALA A 234 24.74 -3.10 -7.20
CA ALA A 234 25.07 -3.73 -8.48
C ALA A 234 24.44 -3.01 -9.68
N TRP A 235 23.45 -2.17 -9.42
CA TRP A 235 22.68 -1.48 -10.44
C TRP A 235 23.26 -0.10 -10.80
N ASP A 236 24.03 0.52 -9.90
CA ASP A 236 24.70 1.83 -10.05
C ASP A 236 25.83 1.90 -11.13
N GLY A 237 25.83 1.04 -12.15
CA GLY A 237 26.99 1.00 -13.07
C GLY A 237 26.91 0.23 -14.40
N GLY A 238 25.73 -0.13 -14.92
CA GLY A 238 25.66 -0.79 -16.23
C GLY A 238 24.33 -0.66 -16.96
N GLU A 239 24.38 -0.52 -18.29
CA GLU A 239 23.22 -0.70 -19.18
C GLU A 239 22.57 -2.05 -18.89
N LEU A 240 21.34 -2.02 -18.38
CA LEU A 240 20.54 -3.23 -18.13
C LEU A 240 20.09 -3.81 -19.47
N ASP A 241 20.32 -5.10 -19.69
CA ASP A 241 19.63 -5.82 -20.76
C ASP A 241 18.16 -6.08 -20.39
N GLU A 242 17.33 -6.40 -21.39
CA GLU A 242 15.90 -6.72 -21.20
C GLU A 242 15.67 -7.89 -20.21
N ASP A 243 16.64 -8.79 -20.03
CA ASP A 243 16.55 -9.90 -19.08
C ASP A 243 16.78 -9.45 -17.62
N SER A 244 17.58 -8.41 -17.40
CA SER A 244 17.86 -7.83 -16.07
C SER A 244 16.67 -7.03 -15.51
N THR A 245 15.77 -6.57 -16.39
CA THR A 245 14.54 -5.86 -16.04
C THR A 245 13.61 -6.66 -15.12
N GLY A 246 13.43 -7.95 -15.40
CA GLY A 246 12.56 -8.82 -14.59
C GLY A 246 13.08 -8.99 -13.16
N VAL A 247 14.41 -9.11 -13.01
CA VAL A 247 15.08 -9.25 -11.71
C VAL A 247 14.94 -7.99 -10.87
N VAL A 248 15.04 -6.81 -11.50
CA VAL A 248 14.86 -5.52 -10.83
C VAL A 248 13.41 -5.36 -10.38
N ARG A 249 12.42 -5.57 -11.25
CA ARG A 249 10.99 -5.53 -10.88
C ARG A 249 10.67 -6.50 -9.73
N GLN A 250 11.23 -7.70 -9.77
CA GLN A 250 11.07 -8.69 -8.71
C GLN A 250 11.71 -8.25 -7.39
N ALA A 251 12.92 -7.68 -7.43
CA ALA A 251 13.60 -7.14 -6.24
C ALA A 251 12.82 -5.98 -5.58
N TRP A 252 12.08 -5.18 -6.35
CA TRP A 252 11.32 -4.05 -5.85
C TRP A 252 9.89 -4.39 -5.42
N ASN A 253 9.20 -5.32 -6.08
CA ASN A 253 7.98 -5.92 -5.53
C ASN A 253 8.25 -6.63 -4.20
N LEU A 254 9.46 -7.17 -4.04
CA LEU A 254 9.95 -7.66 -2.77
C LEU A 254 10.29 -6.53 -1.79
N LEU A 255 10.57 -5.30 -2.23
CA LEU A 255 10.99 -4.23 -1.32
C LEU A 255 9.88 -3.79 -0.38
N ASP A 256 8.66 -3.49 -0.85
CA ASP A 256 7.55 -3.12 0.04
C ASP A 256 7.32 -4.21 1.09
N VAL A 257 7.34 -5.46 0.63
CA VAL A 257 7.29 -6.65 1.47
C VAL A 257 8.45 -6.70 2.48
N ILE A 258 9.69 -6.45 2.05
CA ILE A 258 10.91 -6.46 2.87
C ILE A 258 10.84 -5.35 3.91
N CYS A 259 10.48 -4.13 3.53
CA CYS A 259 10.35 -2.98 4.42
C CYS A 259 9.34 -3.26 5.53
N ARG A 260 8.15 -3.75 5.17
CA ARG A 260 7.10 -4.13 6.14
C ARG A 260 7.54 -5.27 7.04
N VAL A 261 8.23 -6.28 6.49
CA VAL A 261 8.80 -7.38 7.27
C VAL A 261 9.81 -6.87 8.29
N LEU A 262 10.74 -6.02 7.87
CA LEU A 262 11.79 -5.49 8.75
C LEU A 262 11.21 -4.55 9.81
N GLU A 263 10.15 -3.81 9.48
CA GLU A 263 9.41 -2.96 10.41
C GLU A 263 8.72 -3.79 11.50
N LEU A 264 7.91 -4.77 11.08
CA LEU A 264 7.17 -5.65 11.99
C LEU A 264 8.09 -6.54 12.82
N ALA A 265 9.28 -6.87 12.30
CA ALA A 265 10.30 -7.62 13.02
C ALA A 265 11.14 -6.76 13.99
N GLY A 266 10.92 -5.43 14.02
CA GLY A 266 11.64 -4.50 14.89
C GLY A 266 13.10 -4.23 14.48
N TYR A 267 13.50 -4.62 13.26
CA TYR A 267 14.81 -4.31 12.69
C TYR A 267 14.84 -2.95 11.99
N TYR A 268 13.67 -2.47 11.59
CA TYR A 268 13.48 -1.21 10.92
C TYR A 268 12.61 -0.31 11.78
N ASN A 269 13.16 0.84 12.16
CA ASN A 269 12.37 1.95 12.66
C ASN A 269 12.37 3.00 11.54
N PRO A 270 11.21 3.30 10.92
CA PRO A 270 11.09 4.30 9.85
C PRO A 270 11.60 5.70 10.23
N SER A 271 11.87 5.97 11.51
CA SER A 271 12.43 7.23 12.00
C SER A 271 13.96 7.27 12.13
N CYS A 272 14.67 6.13 12.10
CA CYS A 272 16.11 6.09 12.46
C CYS A 272 17.08 5.88 11.28
N TYR A 273 16.66 5.23 10.18
CA TYR A 273 17.56 4.92 9.05
C TYR A 273 17.44 5.92 7.89
N THR A 274 16.23 6.46 7.69
CA THR A 274 15.98 7.69 6.93
C THR A 274 16.94 8.78 7.38
N MET A 275 17.13 9.02 8.69
CA MET A 275 18.03 10.07 9.18
C MET A 275 19.51 9.94 8.79
N ARG A 276 20.10 8.73 8.67
CA ARG A 276 21.56 8.62 8.41
C ARG A 276 21.96 8.79 6.94
N ASN A 277 21.11 8.37 6.01
CA ASN A 277 21.31 8.63 4.57
C ASN A 277 20.63 9.94 4.14
N LEU A 278 19.65 10.45 4.89
CA LEU A 278 19.11 11.80 4.67
C LEU A 278 20.01 12.90 5.26
N ASP A 279 20.82 12.63 6.28
CA ASP A 279 21.83 13.59 6.75
C ASP A 279 22.88 13.88 5.64
N SER A 280 23.18 12.95 4.73
CA SER A 280 24.05 13.21 3.56
C SER A 280 23.35 14.00 2.44
N LEU A 281 22.04 13.76 2.22
CA LEU A 281 21.17 14.54 1.32
C LEU A 281 20.91 15.97 1.85
N GLN A 282 20.71 16.13 3.16
CA GLN A 282 20.48 17.43 3.82
C GLN A 282 21.77 18.24 4.04
N SER A 283 22.93 17.59 4.15
CA SER A 283 24.23 18.27 4.29
C SER A 283 24.77 18.83 2.97
N GLY A 284 24.04 18.67 1.86
CA GLY A 284 24.48 19.12 0.53
C GLY A 284 25.70 18.36 0.00
N SER A 285 25.93 17.14 0.50
CA SER A 285 27.07 16.31 0.13
C SER A 285 26.76 15.30 -0.97
N CYS A 286 25.48 15.00 -1.23
CA CYS A 286 25.09 14.21 -2.41
C CYS A 286 25.32 15.03 -3.68
N THR A 287 26.15 14.48 -4.55
CA THR A 287 26.28 14.91 -5.93
C THR A 287 25.07 14.42 -6.72
N PRO A 288 24.69 15.07 -7.84
CA PRO A 288 23.64 14.57 -8.74
C PRO A 288 23.82 13.08 -9.06
N GLU A 289 25.08 12.66 -9.26
CA GLU A 289 25.53 11.29 -9.50
C GLU A 289 25.07 10.28 -8.42
N ASP A 290 24.95 10.70 -7.14
CA ASP A 290 24.50 9.82 -6.04
C ASP A 290 22.97 9.55 -6.07
N THR A 291 22.23 10.32 -6.87
CA THR A 291 20.78 10.20 -7.07
C THR A 291 20.41 9.84 -8.51
N ASP A 292 21.37 9.84 -9.44
CA ASP A 292 21.12 9.56 -10.86
C ASP A 292 20.54 8.16 -11.06
N TRP A 293 20.97 7.16 -10.28
CA TRP A 293 20.33 5.83 -10.29
C TRP A 293 18.84 5.93 -9.97
N LEU A 294 18.46 6.68 -8.93
CA LEU A 294 17.08 6.82 -8.50
C LEU A 294 16.25 7.56 -9.56
N VAL A 295 16.86 8.53 -10.24
CA VAL A 295 16.23 9.24 -11.37
C VAL A 295 16.05 8.32 -12.56
N ASP A 296 17.06 7.54 -12.96
CA ASP A 296 17.00 6.57 -14.06
C ASP A 296 15.97 5.46 -13.77
N TYR A 297 15.80 5.08 -12.51
CA TYR A 297 14.80 4.11 -12.07
C TYR A 297 13.40 4.67 -11.95
N LEU A 298 13.27 5.90 -11.46
CA LEU A 298 11.98 6.56 -11.49
C LEU A 298 11.61 6.85 -12.95
N ASP A 299 12.53 7.15 -13.86
CA ASP A 299 12.23 7.26 -15.29
C ASP A 299 11.78 5.91 -15.88
N TYR A 300 12.46 4.82 -15.51
CA TYR A 300 12.15 3.44 -15.93
C TYR A 300 10.83 2.89 -15.35
N ILE A 301 10.56 3.11 -14.07
CA ILE A 301 9.32 2.65 -13.41
C ILE A 301 8.16 3.59 -13.73
N CYS A 302 8.37 4.91 -13.68
CA CYS A 302 7.29 5.85 -13.97
C CYS A 302 6.89 5.84 -15.46
N SER A 303 7.58 5.11 -16.35
CA SER A 303 7.04 4.86 -17.69
C SER A 303 5.81 3.96 -17.67
N ASP A 304 5.67 3.07 -16.67
CA ASP A 304 4.61 2.05 -16.60
C ASP A 304 3.85 1.98 -15.25
N ASP A 305 4.40 2.45 -14.13
CA ASP A 305 3.80 2.35 -12.79
C ASP A 305 4.08 3.58 -11.89
N HIS A 306 3.11 4.51 -11.86
CA HIS A 306 3.20 5.75 -11.09
C HIS A 306 2.96 5.60 -9.58
N GLU A 307 2.46 4.45 -9.11
CA GLU A 307 2.15 4.22 -7.69
C GLU A 307 3.43 3.86 -6.91
N VAL A 308 4.29 3.03 -7.49
CA VAL A 308 5.58 2.63 -6.87
C VAL A 308 6.50 3.83 -6.70
N ALA A 309 6.60 4.68 -7.73
CA ALA A 309 7.40 5.91 -7.69
C ALA A 309 6.94 6.89 -6.61
N TYR A 310 5.63 6.98 -6.44
CA TYR A 310 5.00 7.78 -5.40
C TYR A 310 5.38 7.26 -4.00
N ASP A 311 5.25 5.95 -3.75
CA ASP A 311 5.59 5.35 -2.45
C ASP A 311 7.06 5.56 -2.09
N ILE A 312 7.95 5.47 -3.08
CA ILE A 312 9.39 5.71 -2.89
C ILE A 312 9.66 7.18 -2.52
N LEU A 313 9.04 8.13 -3.21
CA LEU A 313 9.22 9.55 -2.90
C LEU A 313 8.64 9.91 -1.52
N LEU A 314 7.53 9.26 -1.13
CA LEU A 314 6.95 9.40 0.20
C LEU A 314 7.89 8.82 1.28
N LEU A 315 8.50 7.66 1.01
CA LEU A 315 9.52 7.02 1.85
C LEU A 315 10.81 7.86 1.98
N LEU A 316 11.20 8.57 0.92
CA LEU A 316 12.37 9.44 0.91
C LEU A 316 12.13 10.75 1.68
N GLY A 317 10.88 11.08 1.99
CA GLY A 317 10.42 11.81 3.19
C GLY A 317 10.93 13.24 3.42
N SER A 318 11.83 13.76 2.58
CA SER A 318 12.37 15.11 2.71
C SER A 318 11.76 16.02 1.66
N MET A 319 11.18 17.13 2.14
CA MET A 319 10.61 18.16 1.28
C MET A 319 11.63 18.71 0.26
N GLY A 320 12.91 18.77 0.64
CA GLY A 320 13.99 19.16 -0.26
C GLY A 320 14.16 18.21 -1.44
N SER A 321 13.99 16.90 -1.23
CA SER A 321 14.05 15.89 -2.28
C SER A 321 12.86 16.01 -3.24
N LEU A 322 11.65 16.26 -2.73
CA LEU A 322 10.45 16.46 -3.58
C LEU A 322 10.63 17.69 -4.49
N ILE A 323 11.11 18.80 -3.93
CA ILE A 323 11.41 20.02 -4.69
C ILE A 323 12.44 19.75 -5.79
N ALA A 324 13.53 19.04 -5.46
CA ALA A 324 14.56 18.69 -6.43
C ALA A 324 14.01 17.79 -7.56
N CYS A 325 13.15 16.82 -7.23
CA CYS A 325 12.51 15.93 -8.20
C CYS A 325 11.53 16.66 -9.13
N MET A 326 11.02 17.84 -8.74
CA MET A 326 10.16 18.69 -9.56
C MET A 326 10.94 19.66 -10.47
N ASP A 327 12.27 19.70 -10.37
CA ASP A 327 13.10 20.60 -11.18
C ASP A 327 12.93 20.33 -12.68
N SER A 328 12.96 21.40 -13.49
CA SER A 328 12.78 21.33 -14.94
C SER A 328 13.75 20.39 -15.69
N ASN A 329 14.90 20.09 -15.10
CA ASN A 329 15.89 19.16 -15.65
C ASN A 329 15.55 17.69 -15.40
N MET A 330 14.58 17.41 -14.51
CA MET A 330 14.17 16.04 -14.17
C MET A 330 13.18 15.48 -15.22
N PRO A 331 13.18 14.17 -15.44
CA PRO A 331 12.25 13.53 -16.37
C PRO A 331 10.78 13.85 -16.04
N PRO A 332 9.89 14.07 -17.04
CA PRO A 332 8.48 14.34 -16.80
C PRO A 332 7.77 13.34 -15.87
N PRO A 333 8.02 12.02 -15.98
CA PRO A 333 7.38 11.04 -15.11
C PRO A 333 7.76 11.22 -13.62
N LEU A 334 9.04 11.48 -13.34
CA LEU A 334 9.54 11.75 -11.99
C LEU A 334 8.92 13.03 -11.41
N ARG A 335 8.85 14.09 -12.20
CA ARG A 335 8.20 15.34 -11.79
C ARG A 335 6.73 15.13 -11.43
N HIS A 336 6.02 14.30 -12.21
CA HIS A 336 4.63 13.94 -11.93
C HIS A 336 4.52 13.13 -10.62
N ALA A 337 5.37 12.12 -10.41
CA ALA A 337 5.38 11.35 -9.17
C ALA A 337 5.65 12.25 -7.93
N ALA A 338 6.58 13.20 -8.05
CA ALA A 338 6.86 14.18 -6.99
C ALA A 338 5.69 15.13 -6.72
N LEU A 339 4.96 15.56 -7.77
CA LEU A 339 3.72 16.32 -7.60
C LEU A 339 2.64 15.49 -6.92
N ARG A 340 2.46 14.21 -7.27
CA ARG A 340 1.51 13.31 -6.60
C ARG A 340 1.86 13.12 -5.12
N ALA A 341 3.14 12.91 -4.81
CA ALA A 341 3.63 12.82 -3.43
C ALA A 341 3.33 14.12 -2.65
N THR A 342 3.59 15.28 -3.27
CA THR A 342 3.26 16.59 -2.70
C THR A 342 1.75 16.75 -2.49
N HIS A 343 0.93 16.32 -3.46
CA HIS A 343 -0.52 16.33 -3.37
C HIS A 343 -1.02 15.45 -2.22
N SER A 344 -0.45 14.27 -2.00
CA SER A 344 -0.89 13.42 -0.88
C SER A 344 -0.54 13.99 0.49
N ALA A 345 0.56 14.74 0.59
CA ALA A 345 0.98 15.45 1.80
C ALA A 345 0.38 16.86 1.92
N ARG A 346 -0.62 17.22 1.10
CA ARG A 346 -1.11 18.61 0.97
C ARG A 346 -1.70 19.17 2.25
N GLU A 347 -2.35 18.35 3.08
CA GLU A 347 -2.93 18.81 4.36
C GLU A 347 -1.82 19.18 5.34
N GLU A 348 -0.78 18.34 5.45
CA GLU A 348 0.39 18.62 6.26
C GLU A 348 1.12 19.86 5.76
N ILE A 349 1.32 19.98 4.44
CA ILE A 349 2.01 21.13 3.83
C ILE A 349 1.22 22.43 4.05
N ALA A 350 -0.10 22.40 3.86
CA ALA A 350 -0.97 23.55 4.10
C ALA A 350 -0.98 23.98 5.57
N SER A 351 -0.79 23.03 6.50
CA SER A 351 -0.76 23.28 7.94
C SER A 351 0.57 23.88 8.45
N ILE A 352 1.62 23.95 7.62
CA ILE A 352 2.89 24.56 8.01
C ILE A 352 2.66 26.07 8.21
N ASP A 353 2.81 26.53 9.45
CA ASP A 353 2.75 27.94 9.82
C ASP A 353 4.16 28.55 9.80
N ALA A 354 4.28 29.80 9.34
CA ALA A 354 5.51 30.58 9.36
C ALA A 354 6.10 30.74 10.78
N ILE A 355 5.28 30.64 11.83
CA ILE A 355 5.68 30.85 13.23
C ILE A 355 6.46 29.66 13.80
N ASP A 356 6.04 28.43 13.50
CA ASP A 356 6.52 27.23 14.20
C ASP A 356 7.81 26.66 13.60
N ASP A 357 8.00 26.77 12.27
CA ASP A 357 9.21 26.33 11.59
C ASP A 357 9.58 27.27 10.44
N ALA A 358 10.11 28.45 10.79
CA ALA A 358 10.47 29.49 9.82
C ALA A 358 11.43 29.01 8.72
N ARG A 359 12.29 28.01 8.99
CA ARG A 359 13.23 27.49 7.99
C ARG A 359 12.53 26.54 7.03
N LEU A 360 11.69 25.64 7.54
CA LEU A 360 10.87 24.76 6.70
C LEU A 360 9.90 25.59 5.88
N TRP A 361 9.23 26.57 6.50
CA TRP A 361 8.33 27.51 5.83
C TRP A 361 9.04 28.27 4.71
N ASP A 362 10.20 28.87 4.96
CA ASP A 362 10.97 29.58 3.93
C ASP A 362 11.30 28.65 2.75
N MET A 363 11.76 27.43 3.01
CA MET A 363 12.05 26.46 1.95
C MET A 363 10.80 26.05 1.17
N VAL A 364 9.70 25.77 1.87
CA VAL A 364 8.44 25.32 1.30
C VAL A 364 7.81 26.46 0.48
N SER A 365 7.61 27.63 1.07
CA SER A 365 6.98 28.76 0.40
C SER A 365 7.80 29.31 -0.78
N THR A 366 9.13 29.37 -0.68
CA THR A 366 9.98 29.96 -1.75
C THR A 366 10.41 28.99 -2.83
N LYS A 367 10.47 27.68 -2.55
CA LYS A 367 10.95 26.69 -3.53
C LYS A 367 9.88 25.70 -3.96
N LEU A 368 8.98 25.28 -3.08
CA LEU A 368 7.94 24.31 -3.44
C LEU A 368 6.92 24.92 -4.39
N SER A 369 6.43 26.13 -4.09
CA SER A 369 5.46 26.86 -4.91
C SER A 369 5.89 26.95 -6.39
N PRO A 370 7.06 27.51 -6.73
CA PRO A 370 7.49 27.56 -8.13
C PRO A 370 7.79 26.16 -8.71
N ALA A 371 8.29 25.21 -7.91
CA ALA A 371 8.55 23.85 -8.38
C ALA A 371 7.27 23.13 -8.81
N ILE A 372 6.18 23.25 -8.04
CA ILE A 372 4.86 22.72 -8.40
C ILE A 372 4.43 23.23 -9.79
N LEU A 373 4.64 24.52 -10.06
CA LEU A 373 4.27 25.11 -11.35
C LEU A 373 5.13 24.58 -12.51
N LEU A 374 6.42 24.33 -12.28
CA LEU A 374 7.34 23.80 -13.30
C LEU A 374 6.95 22.39 -13.79
N VAL A 375 6.27 21.59 -12.96
CA VAL A 375 5.76 20.26 -13.34
C VAL A 375 4.75 20.35 -14.48
N LEU A 376 4.02 21.46 -14.58
CA LEU A 376 2.94 21.65 -15.56
C LEU A 376 3.40 22.18 -16.92
N TYR A 377 4.71 22.37 -17.13
CA TYR A 377 5.24 23.09 -18.29
C TYR A 377 5.11 22.33 -19.61
N TYR A 378 4.85 21.03 -19.58
CA TYR A 378 4.70 20.17 -20.76
C TYR A 378 3.26 19.71 -20.90
N PHE A 379 2.81 19.44 -22.14
CA PHE A 379 1.49 18.95 -22.58
C PHE A 379 0.46 18.59 -21.50
N PHE A 380 -0.80 18.97 -21.75
CA PHE A 380 -1.95 18.58 -20.94
C PHE A 380 -1.92 17.11 -20.52
N ASP A 381 -2.06 16.87 -19.22
CA ASP A 381 -2.16 15.53 -18.64
C ASP A 381 -3.23 15.55 -17.55
N TYR A 382 -4.29 14.75 -17.74
CA TYR A 382 -5.47 14.83 -16.89
C TYR A 382 -5.17 14.52 -15.42
N ASP A 383 -4.37 13.50 -15.14
CA ASP A 383 -4.11 13.06 -13.77
C ASP A 383 -3.15 14.01 -13.06
N ARG A 384 -2.10 14.44 -13.76
CA ARG A 384 -1.14 15.43 -13.24
C ARG A 384 -1.81 16.77 -12.95
N ASP A 385 -2.60 17.27 -13.90
CA ASP A 385 -3.23 18.57 -13.78
C ASP A 385 -4.31 18.55 -12.70
N LEU A 386 -5.00 17.41 -12.51
CA LEU A 386 -5.92 17.22 -11.39
C LEU A 386 -5.20 17.28 -10.03
N CYS A 387 -4.07 16.56 -9.87
CA CYS A 387 -3.28 16.63 -8.62
C CYS A 387 -2.84 18.06 -8.30
N TYR A 388 -2.43 18.83 -9.31
CA TYR A 388 -2.12 20.24 -9.13
C TYR A 388 -3.33 21.07 -8.68
N LEU A 389 -4.45 20.91 -9.37
CA LEU A 389 -5.66 21.68 -9.09
C LEU A 389 -6.33 21.31 -7.77
N GLU A 390 -6.10 20.11 -7.23
CA GLU A 390 -6.51 19.72 -5.89
C GLU A 390 -5.54 20.25 -4.82
N LEU A 391 -4.24 20.30 -5.12
CA LEU A 391 -3.20 20.82 -4.23
C LEU A 391 -3.33 22.33 -3.97
N VAL A 392 -3.50 23.15 -5.00
CA VAL A 392 -3.50 24.62 -4.86
C VAL A 392 -4.59 25.16 -3.92
N PRO A 393 -5.87 24.73 -4.00
CA PRO A 393 -6.91 25.14 -3.05
C PRO A 393 -6.56 24.82 -1.60
N ASP A 394 -5.88 23.68 -1.37
CA ASP A 394 -5.52 23.22 -0.03
C ASP A 394 -4.41 24.09 0.55
N LEU A 395 -3.39 24.44 -0.25
CA LEU A 395 -2.40 25.44 0.14
C LEU A 395 -3.05 26.80 0.41
N ALA A 396 -4.00 27.21 -0.43
CA ALA A 396 -4.71 28.49 -0.30
C ALA A 396 -5.64 28.57 0.94
N ARG A 397 -5.84 27.49 1.71
CA ARG A 397 -6.56 27.58 3.00
C ARG A 397 -5.77 28.33 4.05
N ASN A 398 -4.45 28.30 3.94
CA ASN A 398 -3.56 29.10 4.78
C ASN A 398 -3.22 30.39 4.01
N SER A 399 -3.63 31.53 4.56
CA SER A 399 -3.47 32.85 3.94
C SER A 399 -2.00 33.21 3.67
N ASP A 400 -1.06 32.61 4.40
CA ASP A 400 0.37 32.87 4.22
C ASP A 400 0.90 32.35 2.87
N TRP A 401 0.20 31.38 2.25
CA TRP A 401 0.51 30.91 0.91
C TRP A 401 0.09 31.88 -0.20
N HIS A 402 -0.85 32.78 0.06
CA HIS A 402 -1.47 33.60 -0.97
C HIS A 402 -0.48 34.49 -1.75
N PRO A 403 0.50 35.16 -1.09
CA PRO A 403 1.53 35.91 -1.80
C PRO A 403 2.38 35.03 -2.72
N HIS A 404 2.64 33.78 -2.34
CA HIS A 404 3.44 32.83 -3.12
C HIS A 404 2.64 32.29 -4.31
N LEU A 405 1.40 31.85 -4.08
CA LEU A 405 0.51 31.37 -5.16
C LEU A 405 0.27 32.45 -6.23
N SER A 406 0.12 33.71 -5.80
CA SER A 406 -0.04 34.85 -6.71
C SER A 406 1.30 35.25 -7.35
N GLY A 407 2.36 35.40 -6.55
CA GLY A 407 3.68 35.84 -7.00
C GLY A 407 4.36 34.87 -7.96
N ASP A 408 4.18 33.57 -7.74
CA ASP A 408 4.72 32.51 -8.60
C ASP A 408 3.83 32.18 -9.80
N ARG A 409 2.73 32.95 -10.00
CA ARG A 409 1.86 32.90 -11.18
C ARG A 409 0.97 31.67 -11.30
N HIS A 410 0.57 31.06 -10.18
CA HIS A 410 -0.43 29.97 -10.20
C HIS A 410 -1.78 30.46 -10.73
N VAL A 411 -2.17 31.69 -10.43
CA VAL A 411 -3.39 32.33 -10.97
C VAL A 411 -3.31 32.42 -12.49
N ASP A 412 -2.20 32.90 -13.06
CA ASP A 412 -2.00 32.97 -14.51
C ASP A 412 -2.13 31.59 -15.15
N ARG A 413 -1.60 30.56 -14.50
CA ARG A 413 -1.70 29.18 -14.98
C ARG A 413 -3.15 28.71 -14.99
N CYS A 414 -3.89 28.92 -13.91
CA CYS A 414 -5.32 28.59 -13.85
C CYS A 414 -6.12 29.34 -14.91
N ILE A 415 -5.81 30.61 -15.18
CA ILE A 415 -6.43 31.39 -16.27
C ILE A 415 -6.13 30.75 -17.63
N SER A 416 -4.87 30.36 -17.90
CA SER A 416 -4.48 29.70 -19.15
C SER A 416 -5.21 28.37 -19.37
N MET A 417 -5.53 27.66 -18.28
CA MET A 417 -6.26 26.40 -18.30
C MET A 417 -7.75 26.57 -18.64
N ILE A 418 -8.34 27.77 -18.52
CA ILE A 418 -9.77 27.98 -18.79
C ILE A 418 -10.16 27.53 -20.20
N SER A 419 -9.46 27.99 -21.23
CA SER A 419 -9.74 27.60 -22.62
C SER A 419 -9.54 26.11 -22.87
N GLU A 420 -8.66 25.45 -22.11
CA GLU A 420 -8.37 24.03 -22.31
C GLU A 420 -9.47 23.12 -21.73
N TYR A 421 -10.08 23.51 -20.61
CA TYR A 421 -11.07 22.70 -19.88
C TYR A 421 -12.52 23.15 -20.04
N CYS A 422 -12.77 24.41 -20.40
CA CYS A 422 -14.13 24.96 -20.50
C CYS A 422 -14.67 25.00 -21.94
N ASP A 423 -13.79 24.95 -22.95
CA ASP A 423 -14.19 24.94 -24.37
C ASP A 423 -14.52 23.52 -24.90
N ARG A 424 -14.24 22.47 -24.11
CA ARG A 424 -14.51 21.08 -24.50
C ARG A 424 -16.00 20.74 -24.37
N GLU A 425 -16.49 19.88 -25.26
CA GLU A 425 -17.87 19.38 -25.26
C GLU A 425 -18.24 18.63 -23.97
N SER A 426 -17.25 18.07 -23.28
CA SER A 426 -17.39 17.48 -21.95
C SER A 426 -16.58 18.32 -20.98
N PRO A 427 -17.24 19.03 -20.04
CA PRO A 427 -16.52 19.70 -18.96
C PRO A 427 -15.72 18.63 -18.19
N THR A 428 -14.69 19.02 -17.46
CA THR A 428 -13.95 18.12 -16.57
C THR A 428 -14.00 18.64 -15.14
N GLY A 429 -13.69 17.78 -14.15
CA GLY A 429 -13.62 18.17 -12.74
C GLY A 429 -12.66 19.34 -12.47
N HIS A 430 -11.72 19.58 -13.37
CA HIS A 430 -10.75 20.69 -13.32
C HIS A 430 -11.44 22.06 -13.24
N ALA A 431 -12.56 22.26 -13.95
CA ALA A 431 -13.25 23.56 -13.96
C ALA A 431 -13.74 23.97 -12.56
N LEU A 432 -14.14 22.99 -11.75
CA LEU A 432 -14.56 23.22 -10.37
C LEU A 432 -13.40 23.79 -9.54
N TYR A 433 -12.24 23.13 -9.59
CA TYR A 433 -11.06 23.57 -8.87
C TYR A 433 -10.52 24.90 -9.39
N ILE A 434 -10.48 25.10 -10.71
CA ILE A 434 -10.10 26.39 -11.32
C ILE A 434 -11.01 27.51 -10.78
N ALA A 435 -12.32 27.30 -10.75
CA ALA A 435 -13.26 28.28 -10.19
C ALA A 435 -12.93 28.59 -8.73
N GLY A 436 -12.72 27.56 -7.91
CA GLY A 436 -12.38 27.70 -6.49
C GLY A 436 -11.08 28.49 -6.26
N ILE A 437 -10.02 28.15 -6.98
CA ILE A 437 -8.71 28.84 -6.90
C ILE A 437 -8.86 30.30 -7.27
N LEU A 438 -9.49 30.58 -8.42
CA LEU A 438 -9.63 31.94 -8.91
C LEU A 438 -10.52 32.78 -7.98
N LEU A 439 -11.61 32.23 -7.46
CA LEU A 439 -12.51 32.96 -6.55
C LEU A 439 -11.85 33.24 -5.19
N ARG A 440 -11.16 32.26 -4.61
CA ARG A 440 -10.52 32.40 -3.29
C ARG A 440 -9.34 33.38 -3.33
N ILE A 441 -8.43 33.22 -4.29
CA ILE A 441 -7.28 34.12 -4.42
C ILE A 441 -7.72 35.53 -4.84
N ALA A 442 -8.77 35.66 -5.68
CA ALA A 442 -9.33 36.96 -6.06
C ALA A 442 -9.94 37.75 -4.89
N ALA A 443 -10.60 37.05 -3.96
CA ALA A 443 -11.32 37.71 -2.88
C ALA A 443 -10.39 38.43 -1.91
N GLU A 444 -9.19 37.87 -1.68
CA GLU A 444 -8.26 38.39 -0.68
C GLU A 444 -7.25 39.38 -1.26
N GLN A 445 -6.94 39.27 -2.55
CA GLN A 445 -5.94 40.12 -3.19
C GLN A 445 -6.59 41.17 -4.09
N THR A 446 -6.73 42.38 -3.55
CA THR A 446 -7.24 43.58 -4.25
C THR A 446 -6.38 44.03 -5.44
N LEU A 447 -5.21 43.41 -5.68
CA LEU A 447 -4.19 43.87 -6.63
C LEU A 447 -3.76 42.83 -7.68
N VAL A 448 -4.45 41.69 -7.80
CA VAL A 448 -4.08 40.69 -8.82
C VAL A 448 -4.48 41.17 -10.21
N THR A 449 -3.59 41.92 -10.86
CA THR A 449 -3.74 42.44 -12.23
C THR A 449 -4.07 41.35 -13.24
N SER A 450 -3.63 40.11 -13.01
CA SER A 450 -3.91 38.98 -13.89
C SER A 450 -5.39 38.63 -14.02
N LEU A 451 -6.20 38.81 -12.97
CA LEU A 451 -7.63 38.49 -13.03
C LEU A 451 -8.41 39.46 -13.93
N GLU A 452 -7.90 40.68 -14.12
CA GLU A 452 -8.46 41.66 -15.05
C GLU A 452 -8.37 41.19 -16.51
N SER A 453 -7.47 40.25 -16.80
CA SER A 453 -7.36 39.64 -18.13
C SER A 453 -8.46 38.61 -18.43
N VAL A 454 -9.16 38.11 -17.41
CA VAL A 454 -10.25 37.13 -17.58
C VAL A 454 -11.52 37.87 -17.98
N THR A 455 -11.99 37.59 -19.19
CA THR A 455 -13.24 38.19 -19.69
C THR A 455 -14.45 37.68 -18.89
N GLU A 456 -15.53 38.47 -18.86
CA GLU A 456 -16.79 38.04 -18.21
C GLU A 456 -17.32 36.73 -18.81
N GLN A 457 -17.09 36.50 -20.10
CA GLN A 457 -17.47 35.27 -20.78
C GLN A 457 -16.66 34.07 -20.28
N GLN A 458 -15.32 34.19 -20.15
CA GLN A 458 -14.48 33.14 -19.59
C GLN A 458 -14.86 32.80 -18.15
N TRP A 459 -15.15 33.83 -17.33
CA TRP A 459 -15.66 33.62 -15.99
C TRP A 459 -16.96 32.83 -16.00
N TRP A 460 -17.91 33.21 -16.85
CA TRP A 460 -19.17 32.49 -17.00
C TRP A 460 -18.97 31.03 -17.43
N ASP A 461 -18.08 30.78 -18.39
CA ASP A 461 -17.79 29.44 -18.88
C ASP A 461 -17.21 28.54 -17.77
N VAL A 462 -16.28 29.07 -16.96
CA VAL A 462 -15.75 28.39 -15.77
C VAL A 462 -16.85 28.07 -14.77
N MET A 463 -17.70 29.05 -14.40
CA MET A 463 -18.78 28.82 -13.42
C MET A 463 -19.75 27.75 -13.91
N ARG A 464 -20.16 27.81 -15.18
CA ARG A 464 -21.05 26.83 -15.79
C ARG A 464 -20.44 25.42 -15.74
N CYS A 465 -19.18 25.28 -16.13
CA CYS A 465 -18.48 23.99 -16.12
C CYS A 465 -18.27 23.46 -14.69
N ALA A 466 -18.00 24.34 -13.73
CA ALA A 466 -17.89 23.98 -12.31
C ALA A 466 -19.21 23.42 -11.77
N TRP A 467 -20.34 24.11 -12.00
CA TRP A 467 -21.67 23.65 -11.55
C TRP A 467 -22.07 22.29 -12.10
N TYR A 468 -21.73 22.02 -13.37
CA TYR A 468 -21.94 20.70 -13.96
C TYR A 468 -21.20 19.59 -13.20
N TYR A 469 -20.04 19.90 -12.59
CA TYR A 469 -19.21 18.94 -11.86
C TYR A 469 -19.50 18.82 -10.36
N VAL A 470 -20.12 19.83 -9.75
CA VAL A 470 -20.47 19.81 -8.32
C VAL A 470 -21.13 18.49 -7.89
N PRO A 471 -22.09 17.91 -8.65
CA PRO A 471 -22.72 16.66 -8.26
C PRO A 471 -21.75 15.48 -8.05
N TYR A 472 -20.67 15.43 -8.83
CA TYR A 472 -19.69 14.36 -8.75
C TYR A 472 -18.65 14.63 -7.66
N ALA A 473 -18.32 15.91 -7.44
CA ALA A 473 -17.31 16.34 -6.49
C ALA A 473 -17.82 16.37 -5.05
N ILE A 474 -19.09 16.67 -4.79
CA ILE A 474 -19.64 16.85 -3.43
C ILE A 474 -19.43 15.63 -2.52
N ARG A 475 -19.28 14.43 -3.11
CA ARG A 475 -18.98 13.19 -2.36
C ARG A 475 -17.50 13.03 -2.02
N ARG A 476 -16.61 13.70 -2.74
CA ARG A 476 -15.15 13.53 -2.67
C ARG A 476 -14.47 14.71 -2.00
N THR A 477 -14.94 15.93 -2.25
CA THR A 477 -14.33 17.16 -1.77
C THR A 477 -15.05 17.62 -0.51
N ARG A 478 -14.43 17.45 0.66
CA ARG A 478 -15.00 17.90 1.94
C ARG A 478 -15.00 19.43 2.10
N ASP A 479 -14.27 20.13 1.24
CA ASP A 479 -13.87 21.52 1.49
C ASP A 479 -14.08 22.46 0.31
N PHE A 480 -14.88 22.05 -0.68
CA PHE A 480 -15.16 22.94 -1.79
C PHE A 480 -16.10 24.06 -1.34
N GLU A 481 -15.64 25.31 -1.45
CA GLU A 481 -16.41 26.51 -1.09
C GLU A 481 -17.54 26.77 -2.10
N LEU A 482 -18.63 26.00 -1.98
CA LEU A 482 -19.84 26.20 -2.76
C LEU A 482 -20.40 27.63 -2.62
N LEU A 483 -20.19 28.28 -1.48
CA LEU A 483 -20.56 29.69 -1.27
C LEU A 483 -19.80 30.62 -2.23
N ALA A 484 -18.48 30.46 -2.36
CA ALA A 484 -17.69 31.25 -3.30
C ALA A 484 -18.18 31.02 -4.74
N LEU A 485 -18.48 29.77 -5.11
CA LEU A 485 -19.02 29.44 -6.43
C LEU A 485 -20.37 30.11 -6.68
N VAL A 486 -21.28 30.11 -5.69
CA VAL A 486 -22.57 30.82 -5.75
C VAL A 486 -22.37 32.31 -6.00
N ASP A 487 -21.51 32.97 -5.24
CA ASP A 487 -21.29 34.41 -5.35
C ASP A 487 -20.61 34.79 -6.67
N GLY A 488 -19.62 34.01 -7.10
CA GLY A 488 -19.01 34.13 -8.43
C GLY A 488 -20.05 33.99 -9.55
N THR A 489 -20.94 33.01 -9.42
CA THR A 489 -22.01 32.78 -10.41
C THR A 489 -23.00 33.95 -10.44
N LYS A 490 -23.42 34.49 -9.29
CA LYS A 490 -24.29 35.68 -9.23
C LYS A 490 -23.67 36.87 -9.97
N LYS A 491 -22.36 37.06 -9.82
CA LYS A 491 -21.63 38.16 -10.45
C LYS A 491 -21.61 38.06 -11.98
N TYR A 492 -21.35 36.87 -12.53
CA TYR A 492 -21.10 36.71 -13.96
C TYR A 492 -22.28 36.15 -14.76
N MET A 493 -23.39 35.75 -14.14
CA MET A 493 -24.56 35.22 -14.86
C MET A 493 -25.26 36.24 -15.77
N GLN A 494 -24.96 37.53 -15.69
CA GLN A 494 -25.59 38.56 -16.54
C GLN A 494 -25.21 38.44 -18.02
N VAL A 495 -24.04 37.87 -18.32
CA VAL A 495 -23.57 37.68 -19.71
C VAL A 495 -24.14 36.42 -20.37
N THR A 496 -24.91 35.62 -19.63
CA THR A 496 -25.42 34.34 -20.13
C THR A 496 -26.57 34.49 -21.12
N SER A 497 -26.71 33.50 -22.00
CA SER A 497 -27.90 33.35 -22.84
C SER A 497 -29.04 32.68 -22.07
N LYS A 498 -30.28 32.83 -22.56
CA LYS A 498 -31.47 32.15 -22.01
C LYS A 498 -31.28 30.64 -21.88
N SER A 499 -30.65 30.00 -22.87
CA SER A 499 -30.37 28.55 -22.82
C SER A 499 -29.27 28.20 -21.83
N GLY A 500 -28.22 29.03 -21.72
CA GLY A 500 -27.17 28.89 -20.72
C GLY A 500 -27.74 28.92 -19.29
N LEU A 501 -28.60 29.90 -19.00
CA LEU A 501 -29.26 30.02 -17.70
C LEU A 501 -30.17 28.83 -17.37
N LYS A 502 -30.93 28.33 -18.35
CA LYS A 502 -31.77 27.12 -18.20
C LYS A 502 -30.95 25.88 -17.84
N ASN A 503 -29.82 25.68 -18.52
CA ASN A 503 -28.94 24.56 -18.24
C ASN A 503 -28.35 24.66 -16.84
N LEU A 504 -27.91 25.87 -16.45
CA LEU A 504 -27.35 26.08 -15.12
C LEU A 504 -28.39 25.85 -14.00
N ILE A 505 -29.63 26.32 -14.16
CA ILE A 505 -30.71 26.04 -13.20
C ILE A 505 -30.93 24.53 -13.06
N ARG A 506 -30.91 23.77 -14.18
CA ARG A 506 -31.03 22.32 -14.15
C ARG A 506 -29.89 21.66 -13.38
N ASP A 507 -28.65 22.11 -13.59
CA ASP A 507 -27.48 21.53 -12.93
C ASP A 507 -27.53 21.83 -11.41
N VAL A 508 -27.98 23.03 -11.00
CA VAL A 508 -28.19 23.34 -9.58
C VAL A 508 -29.36 22.60 -8.96
N ASP A 509 -30.47 22.43 -9.69
CA ASP A 509 -31.59 21.59 -9.23
C ASP A 509 -31.12 20.15 -8.99
N HIS A 510 -30.20 19.63 -9.80
CA HIS A 510 -29.59 18.32 -9.56
C HIS A 510 -28.79 18.28 -8.25
N VAL A 511 -27.95 19.30 -7.98
CA VAL A 511 -27.21 19.41 -6.71
C VAL A 511 -28.16 19.46 -5.51
N LEU A 512 -29.21 20.28 -5.56
CA LEU A 512 -30.20 20.40 -4.49
C LEU A 512 -30.94 19.08 -4.25
N ASN A 513 -31.35 18.38 -5.31
CA ASN A 513 -32.02 17.09 -5.20
C ASN A 513 -31.11 16.03 -4.58
N MET A 514 -29.83 15.98 -4.96
CA MET A 514 -28.89 15.06 -4.31
C MET A 514 -28.67 15.40 -2.84
N GLY A 515 -28.67 16.67 -2.46
CA GLY A 515 -28.62 17.06 -1.05
C GLY A 515 -29.81 16.57 -0.24
N LEU A 516 -31.00 16.54 -0.84
CA LEU A 516 -32.19 15.94 -0.24
C LEU A 516 -32.09 14.41 -0.14
N GLU A 517 -31.50 13.75 -1.14
CA GLU A 517 -31.33 12.29 -1.18
C GLU A 517 -30.27 11.77 -0.20
N MET A 518 -29.14 12.47 -0.06
CA MET A 518 -28.05 12.05 0.83
C MET A 518 -28.35 12.28 2.32
N GLY A 519 -29.41 13.02 2.65
CA GLY A 519 -29.92 13.11 4.01
C GLY A 519 -28.88 13.63 5.04
N PRO A 520 -28.87 13.10 6.28
CA PRO A 520 -27.97 13.54 7.34
C PRO A 520 -26.48 13.28 7.04
N GLU A 521 -26.13 12.44 6.06
CA GLU A 521 -24.73 12.17 5.71
C GLU A 521 -24.03 13.41 5.13
N MET A 522 -24.80 14.39 4.62
CA MET A 522 -24.32 15.73 4.27
C MET A 522 -24.05 16.64 5.48
N GLN A 523 -24.47 16.28 6.71
CA GLN A 523 -24.30 17.12 7.91
C GLN A 523 -22.84 17.25 8.38
N GLY A 524 -21.91 16.45 7.84
CA GLY A 524 -20.47 16.63 8.09
C GLY A 524 -19.91 17.93 7.52
N LEU A 525 -20.64 18.60 6.62
CA LEU A 525 -20.40 19.97 6.24
C LEU A 525 -21.17 20.87 7.23
N GLU A 526 -20.51 21.36 8.28
CA GLU A 526 -21.10 22.39 9.16
C GLU A 526 -21.55 23.66 8.39
N GLN A 527 -21.09 23.81 7.14
CA GLN A 527 -21.54 24.83 6.16
C GLN A 527 -22.84 24.47 5.41
N ALA A 528 -23.45 23.31 5.63
CA ALA A 528 -24.53 22.79 4.78
C ALA A 528 -25.80 23.65 4.77
N GLU A 529 -26.22 24.20 5.91
CA GLU A 529 -27.44 25.01 5.97
C GLU A 529 -27.26 26.36 5.25
N GLY A 530 -26.18 27.09 5.56
CA GLY A 530 -25.87 28.36 4.90
C GLY A 530 -25.65 28.20 3.40
N THR A 531 -24.95 27.14 2.99
CA THR A 531 -24.75 26.81 1.58
C THR A 531 -26.07 26.49 0.89
N THR A 532 -26.92 25.66 1.49
CA THR A 532 -28.22 25.30 0.92
C THR A 532 -29.09 26.54 0.71
N ILE A 533 -29.15 27.43 1.70
CA ILE A 533 -29.88 28.71 1.61
C ILE A 533 -29.31 29.55 0.46
N ALA A 534 -27.99 29.73 0.39
CA ALA A 534 -27.35 30.52 -0.66
C ALA A 534 -27.61 29.96 -2.07
N VAL A 535 -27.59 28.63 -2.23
CA VAL A 535 -27.91 27.94 -3.49
C VAL A 535 -29.38 28.13 -3.87
N MET A 536 -30.31 28.03 -2.91
CA MET A 536 -31.75 28.27 -3.15
C MET A 536 -32.04 29.74 -3.51
N GLU A 537 -31.40 30.69 -2.83
CA GLU A 537 -31.50 32.13 -3.14
C GLU A 537 -30.97 32.42 -4.54
N TRP A 538 -29.81 31.87 -4.88
CA TRP A 538 -29.24 31.96 -6.22
C TRP A 538 -30.21 31.40 -7.27
N ARG A 539 -30.77 30.20 -7.03
CA ARG A 539 -31.72 29.54 -7.94
C ARG A 539 -32.96 30.39 -8.18
N THR A 540 -33.47 31.02 -7.12
CA THR A 540 -34.61 31.95 -7.20
C THR A 540 -34.28 33.17 -8.05
N THR A 541 -33.09 33.75 -7.85
CA THR A 541 -32.60 34.89 -8.63
C THR A 541 -32.45 34.53 -10.11
N ALA A 542 -31.83 33.38 -10.40
CA ALA A 542 -31.66 32.86 -11.76
C ALA A 542 -33.01 32.62 -12.46
N SER A 543 -34.01 32.11 -11.73
CA SER A 543 -35.35 31.87 -12.26
C SER A 543 -36.06 33.18 -12.61
N SER A 544 -35.97 34.20 -11.75
CA SER A 544 -36.51 35.53 -12.04
C SER A 544 -35.85 36.19 -13.24
N MET A 545 -34.52 36.06 -13.37
CA MET A 545 -33.81 36.52 -14.57
C MET A 545 -34.27 35.79 -15.83
N LEU A 546 -34.52 34.48 -15.74
CA LEU A 546 -34.98 33.67 -16.87
C LEU A 546 -36.35 34.11 -17.39
N GLU A 547 -37.28 34.46 -16.49
CA GLU A 547 -38.60 35.00 -16.83
C GLU A 547 -38.49 36.34 -17.58
N GLY A 548 -37.45 37.14 -17.31
CA GLY A 548 -37.20 38.41 -18.01
C GLY A 548 -36.76 38.27 -19.48
N PHE A 549 -36.49 37.05 -19.95
CA PHE A 549 -36.18 36.76 -21.37
C PHE A 549 -37.41 36.39 -22.21
N ASP A 550 -38.60 36.27 -21.60
CA ASP A 550 -39.89 36.12 -22.31
C ASP A 550 -40.49 37.50 -22.64
#